data_AF-A0A1U7ND38-F1
#
_entry.id   AF-A0A1U7ND38-F1
#
_cell.length_a   1.000
_cell.length_b   1.000
_cell.length_c   1.000
_cell.angle_alpha   90.00
_cell.angle_beta   90.00
_cell.angle_gamma   90.00
#
_symmetry.space_group_name_H-M   'P 1'
#
loop_
_entity.id
_entity.type
_entity.pdbx_description
1 polymer ?
#
loop_
_entity_poly.entity_id
_entity_poly.type
_entity_poly.pdbx_seq_one_letter_code
_entity_poly.pdbx_strand_id
1 'polypeptide(L)'
;MYTSLPWNNYYGFFGFIWYILLACGLFQTFRKAGEEGWKAIIPIYNLYICFKIANKESMFWLWGGSLLLSGLFAWMSNLAIFFLLGAVSTIFSLIAALLLADMWYGISVNFGHGFGFALGLIFLNPLFIIILGFGDSQYRSFYRRY
;
A
#
# COMPACT_ATOMS: atom_id res chain seq x y z
N MET A 1 16.49 21.43 28.59
CA MET A 1 16.49 19.98 28.89
C MET A 1 15.08 19.47 28.58
N TYR A 2 14.84 19.03 27.34
CA TYR A 2 13.55 18.43 26.97
C TYR A 2 13.56 16.99 27.48
N THR A 3 13.06 16.77 28.69
CA THR A 3 12.76 15.42 29.15
C THR A 3 11.64 14.91 28.26
N SER A 4 11.91 13.90 27.43
CA SER A 4 10.87 13.23 26.65
C SER A 4 9.74 12.85 27.60
N LEU A 5 8.53 13.32 27.28
CA LEU A 5 7.32 12.99 28.03
C LEU A 5 7.26 11.46 28.23
N PRO A 6 6.88 10.93 29.42
CA PRO A 6 6.86 9.49 29.71
C PRO A 6 6.01 8.69 28.71
N TRP A 7 5.09 9.37 28.03
CA TRP A 7 4.24 8.88 26.95
C TRP A 7 5.01 8.38 25.70
N ASN A 8 6.24 8.85 25.46
CA ASN A 8 6.98 8.57 24.22
C ASN A 8 7.29 7.07 24.01
N ASN A 9 7.46 6.32 25.11
CA ASN A 9 7.76 4.88 25.05
C ASN A 9 6.51 4.02 24.73
N TYR A 10 5.32 4.51 25.07
CA TYR A 10 4.07 3.78 24.79
C TYR A 10 3.71 3.84 23.31
N TYR A 11 3.90 5.00 22.65
CA TYR A 11 3.63 5.12 21.21
C TYR A 11 4.48 4.16 20.37
N GLY A 12 5.76 3.98 20.71
CA GLY A 12 6.63 3.02 20.04
C GLY A 12 6.16 1.56 20.24
N PHE A 13 5.78 1.20 21.46
CA PHE A 13 5.27 -0.13 21.78
C PHE A 13 3.95 -0.45 21.06
N PHE A 14 2.97 0.48 21.11
CA PHE A 14 1.70 0.34 20.40
C PHE A 14 1.89 0.31 18.88
N GLY A 15 2.75 1.16 18.33
CA GLY A 15 3.08 1.16 16.91
C GLY A 15 3.74 -0.14 16.44
N PHE A 16 4.60 -0.73 17.28
CA PHE A 16 5.22 -2.02 16.99
C PHE A 16 4.20 -3.17 16.96
N ILE A 17 3.30 -3.23 17.94
CA ILE A 17 2.18 -4.20 17.95
C ILE A 17 1.31 -4.02 16.71
N TRP A 18 0.99 -2.77 16.38
CA TRP A 18 0.19 -2.45 15.20
C TRP A 18 0.84 -2.93 13.90
N TYR A 19 2.16 -2.73 13.76
CA TYR A 19 2.93 -3.22 12.64
C TYR A 19 2.90 -4.75 12.53
N ILE A 20 3.07 -5.47 13.66
CA ILE A 20 3.01 -6.93 13.67
C ILE A 20 1.66 -7.44 13.21
N LEU A 21 0.56 -6.84 13.69
CA LEU A 21 -0.80 -7.24 13.30
C LEU A 21 -1.02 -7.08 11.79
N LEU A 22 -0.58 -5.94 11.23
CA LEU A 22 -0.60 -5.69 9.79
C LEU A 22 0.23 -6.72 9.01
N ALA A 23 1.46 -6.96 9.44
CA ALA A 23 2.36 -7.92 8.81
C ALA A 23 1.76 -9.33 8.82
N CYS A 24 1.14 -9.76 9.93
CA CYS A 24 0.45 -11.05 10.01
C CYS A 24 -0.76 -11.14 9.07
N GLY A 25 -1.57 -10.08 8.95
CA GLY A 25 -2.69 -10.05 8.02
C GLY A 25 -2.25 -10.16 6.55
N LEU A 26 -1.21 -9.42 6.16
CA LEU A 26 -0.61 -9.51 4.83
C LEU A 26 0.04 -10.89 4.59
N PHE A 27 0.72 -11.45 5.59
CA PHE A 27 1.34 -12.77 5.51
C PHE A 27 0.32 -13.85 5.11
N GLN A 28 -0.87 -13.83 5.74
CA GLN A 28 -1.93 -14.78 5.43
C GLN A 28 -2.59 -14.49 4.08
N THR A 29 -2.76 -13.22 3.73
CA THR A 29 -3.22 -12.80 2.39
C THR A 29 -2.32 -13.36 1.30
N PHE A 30 -0.99 -13.28 1.46
CA PHE A 30 -0.03 -13.77 0.49
C PHE A 30 -0.08 -15.29 0.36
N ARG A 31 -0.17 -16.00 1.48
CA ARG A 31 -0.33 -17.47 1.48
C ARG A 31 -1.58 -17.92 0.74
N LYS A 32 -2.69 -17.19 0.89
CA LYS A 32 -3.92 -17.46 0.15
C LYS A 32 -3.78 -17.22 -1.35
N ALA A 33 -2.95 -16.27 -1.75
CA ALA A 33 -2.65 -16.01 -3.15
C ALA A 33 -1.58 -16.95 -3.74
N GLY A 34 -1.07 -17.90 -2.95
CA GLY A 34 0.00 -18.82 -3.38
C GLY A 34 1.40 -18.21 -3.32
N GLU A 35 1.58 -17.06 -2.67
CA GLU A 35 2.86 -16.42 -2.45
C GLU A 35 3.40 -16.74 -1.05
N GLU A 36 4.72 -16.65 -0.88
CA GLU A 36 5.34 -16.93 0.41
C GLU A 36 5.03 -15.81 1.41
N GLY A 37 4.62 -16.18 2.62
CA GLY A 37 4.16 -15.21 3.62
C GLY A 37 5.24 -14.23 4.09
N TRP A 38 6.50 -14.66 4.19
CA TRP A 38 7.60 -13.81 4.69
C TRP A 38 7.82 -12.56 3.85
N LYS A 39 7.41 -12.59 2.58
CA LYS A 39 7.45 -11.44 1.66
C LYS A 39 6.64 -10.25 2.18
N ALA A 40 5.63 -10.49 3.02
CA ALA A 40 4.81 -9.46 3.66
C ALA A 40 5.60 -8.55 4.61
N ILE A 41 6.70 -9.05 5.18
CA ILE A 41 7.48 -8.36 6.21
C ILE A 41 8.39 -7.28 5.59
N ILE A 42 8.79 -7.46 4.33
CA ILE A 42 9.71 -6.55 3.65
C ILE A 42 8.90 -5.41 3.01
N PRO A 43 9.07 -4.14 3.43
CA PRO A 43 8.17 -3.05 3.04
C PRO A 43 8.07 -2.76 1.53
N ILE A 44 9.16 -2.90 0.78
CA ILE A 44 9.13 -2.66 -0.67
C ILE A 44 8.61 -3.90 -1.41
N TYR A 45 8.98 -5.08 -0.92
CA TYR A 45 8.65 -6.32 -1.59
C TYR A 45 7.18 -6.69 -1.37
N ASN A 46 6.61 -6.41 -0.20
CA ASN A 46 5.19 -6.65 0.06
C ASN A 46 4.30 -5.85 -0.90
N LEU A 47 4.65 -4.61 -1.22
CA LEU A 47 3.94 -3.76 -2.18
C LEU A 47 3.99 -4.37 -3.58
N TYR A 48 5.16 -4.79 -4.05
CA TYR A 48 5.29 -5.46 -5.34
C TYR A 48 4.41 -6.73 -5.40
N ILE A 49 4.42 -7.55 -4.36
CA ILE A 49 3.57 -8.74 -4.28
C ILE A 49 2.08 -8.37 -4.24
N CYS A 50 1.69 -7.28 -3.58
CA CYS A 50 0.32 -6.75 -3.63
C CYS A 50 -0.09 -6.37 -5.06
N PHE A 51 0.77 -5.69 -5.83
CA PHE A 51 0.52 -5.40 -7.25
C PHE A 51 0.42 -6.69 -8.09
N LYS A 52 1.24 -7.69 -7.79
CA LYS A 52 1.18 -9.01 -8.42
C LYS A 52 -0.13 -9.73 -8.13
N ILE A 53 -0.55 -9.76 -6.87
CA ILE A 53 -1.83 -10.33 -6.43
C ILE A 53 -3.01 -9.54 -7.03
N ALA A 54 -2.84 -8.24 -7.28
CA ALA A 54 -3.81 -7.41 -8.00
C ALA A 54 -3.84 -7.69 -9.52
N ASN A 55 -2.95 -8.54 -10.06
CA ASN A 55 -2.71 -8.75 -11.49
C ASN A 55 -2.30 -7.47 -12.24
N LYS A 56 -1.55 -6.57 -11.58
CA LYS A 56 -1.15 -5.25 -12.08
C LYS A 56 0.35 -5.01 -11.90
N GLU A 57 1.17 -6.02 -12.17
CA GLU A 57 2.62 -6.00 -11.95
C GLU A 57 3.32 -4.81 -12.63
N SER A 58 2.91 -4.46 -13.85
CA SER A 58 3.47 -3.32 -14.60
C SER A 58 3.19 -1.97 -13.94
N MET A 59 2.09 -1.85 -13.20
CA MET A 59 1.70 -0.60 -12.53
C MET A 59 2.58 -0.29 -11.31
N PHE A 60 3.29 -1.27 -10.75
CA PHE A 60 4.25 -1.05 -9.67
C PHE A 60 5.38 -0.10 -10.11
N TRP A 61 5.92 -0.32 -11.31
CA TRP A 61 6.99 0.52 -11.87
C TRP A 61 6.49 1.93 -12.21
N LEU A 62 5.25 2.05 -12.72
CA LEU A 62 4.61 3.34 -12.95
C LEU A 62 4.39 4.11 -11.63
N TRP A 63 3.96 3.41 -10.58
CA TRP A 63 3.79 3.98 -9.25
C TRP A 63 5.12 4.46 -8.66
N GLY A 64 6.14 3.60 -8.67
CA GLY A 64 7.48 3.94 -8.17
C GLY A 64 8.11 5.08 -8.96
N GLY A 65 7.99 5.07 -10.29
CA GLY A 65 8.46 6.16 -11.15
C GLY A 65 7.75 7.48 -10.87
N SER A 66 6.43 7.45 -10.65
CA SER A 66 5.64 8.65 -10.31
C SER A 66 6.07 9.24 -8.97
N LEU A 67 6.36 8.41 -7.96
CA LEU A 67 6.87 8.87 -6.67
C LEU A 67 8.25 9.52 -6.78
N LEU A 68 9.16 8.91 -7.54
CA LEU A 68 10.50 9.46 -7.74
C LEU A 68 10.44 10.80 -8.47
N LEU A 69 9.66 10.90 -9.55
CA LEU A 69 9.47 12.15 -10.28
C LEU A 69 8.84 13.24 -9.40
N SER A 70 7.76 12.90 -8.69
CA SER A 70 7.11 13.81 -7.74
C SER A 70 8.11 14.37 -6.72
N GLY A 71 8.92 13.48 -6.12
CA GLY A 71 10.01 13.87 -5.22
C GLY A 71 10.96 14.85 -5.89
N LEU A 72 11.57 14.48 -7.03
CA LEU A 72 12.54 15.31 -7.75
C LEU A 72 12.00 16.72 -8.05
N PHE A 73 10.77 16.83 -8.56
CA PHE A 73 10.14 18.12 -8.82
C PHE A 73 9.88 18.93 -7.54
N ALA A 74 9.55 18.28 -6.42
CA ALA A 74 9.39 18.94 -5.13
C ALA A 74 10.71 19.51 -4.60
N TRP A 75 11.81 18.75 -4.69
CA TRP A 75 13.14 19.20 -4.24
C TRP A 75 13.66 20.41 -5.02
N MET A 76 13.26 20.53 -6.29
CA MET A 76 13.63 21.66 -7.15
C MET A 76 12.81 22.93 -6.87
N SER A 77 11.77 22.88 -6.01
CA SER A 77 10.75 23.94 -5.95
C SER A 77 11.09 25.21 -5.14
N ASN A 78 12.36 25.41 -4.77
CA ASN A 78 12.79 26.42 -3.78
C ASN A 78 12.81 27.90 -4.22
N LEU A 79 12.14 28.28 -5.32
CA LEU A 79 12.13 29.64 -5.90
C LEU A 79 10.78 29.93 -6.60
N ALA A 80 10.41 31.22 -6.76
CA ALA A 80 9.08 31.64 -7.22
C ALA A 80 8.63 31.10 -8.61
N ILE A 81 9.57 30.85 -9.53
CA ILE A 81 9.29 30.22 -10.85
C ILE A 81 8.87 28.75 -10.74
N PHE A 82 9.13 28.13 -9.58
CA PHE A 82 8.87 26.72 -9.34
C PHE A 82 7.53 26.41 -8.67
N PHE A 83 6.66 27.41 -8.47
CA PHE A 83 5.27 27.15 -8.07
C PHE A 83 4.56 26.20 -9.06
N LEU A 84 4.84 26.36 -10.36
CA LEU A 84 4.32 25.46 -11.40
C LEU A 84 4.94 24.05 -11.31
N LEU A 85 6.22 23.92 -10.94
CA LEU A 85 6.84 22.61 -10.71
C LEU A 85 6.29 21.92 -9.46
N GLY A 86 5.98 22.69 -8.42
CA GLY A 86 5.25 22.19 -7.25
C GLY A 86 3.89 21.62 -7.64
N ALA A 87 3.13 22.32 -8.49
CA ALA A 87 1.86 21.82 -9.03
C ALA A 87 2.04 20.55 -9.90
N VAL A 88 3.11 20.45 -10.67
CA VAL A 88 3.43 19.22 -11.42
C VAL A 88 3.75 18.06 -10.47
N SER A 89 4.53 18.31 -9.41
CA SER A 89 4.84 17.32 -8.38
C SER A 89 3.59 16.77 -7.70
N THR A 90 2.61 17.63 -7.38
CA THR A 90 1.36 17.18 -6.76
C THR A 90 0.52 16.33 -7.70
N ILE A 91 0.51 16.63 -9.01
CA ILE A 91 -0.16 15.79 -10.01
C ILE A 91 0.45 14.38 -10.04
N PHE A 92 1.78 14.25 -10.08
CA PHE A 92 2.45 12.94 -10.05
C PHE A 92 2.17 12.18 -8.75
N SER A 93 2.12 12.87 -7.61
CA SER A 93 1.75 12.27 -6.32
C SER A 93 0.30 11.76 -6.32
N LEU A 94 -0.63 12.50 -6.91
CA LEU A 94 -2.02 12.08 -7.06
C LEU A 94 -2.15 10.84 -7.97
N ILE A 95 -1.40 10.79 -9.08
CA ILE A 95 -1.35 9.59 -9.94
C ILE A 95 -0.84 8.39 -9.14
N ALA A 96 0.23 8.57 -8.35
CA ALA A 96 0.74 7.50 -7.49
C ALA A 96 -0.31 7.03 -6.47
N ALA A 97 -1.06 7.95 -5.85
CA ALA A 97 -2.14 7.60 -4.94
C ALA A 97 -3.27 6.82 -5.63
N LEU A 98 -3.66 7.22 -6.85
CA LEU A 98 -4.67 6.52 -7.64
C LEU A 98 -4.23 5.10 -8.04
N LEU A 99 -2.96 4.91 -8.39
CA LEU A 99 -2.41 3.59 -8.71
C LEU A 99 -2.43 2.63 -7.50
N LEU A 100 -2.17 3.14 -6.28
CA LEU A 100 -2.33 2.34 -5.06
C LEU A 100 -3.79 2.01 -4.77
N ALA A 101 -4.70 2.95 -4.96
CA ALA A 101 -6.14 2.70 -4.81
C ALA A 101 -6.62 1.62 -5.79
N ASP A 102 -6.15 1.69 -7.04
CA ASP A 102 -6.45 0.72 -8.10
C ASP A 102 -5.84 -0.67 -7.83
N MET A 103 -4.68 -0.73 -7.16
CA MET A 103 -4.10 -1.97 -6.62
C MET A 103 -5.00 -2.59 -5.55
N TRP A 104 -5.43 -1.81 -4.54
CA TRP A 104 -6.32 -2.32 -3.48
C TRP A 104 -7.66 -2.79 -4.03
N TYR A 105 -8.20 -2.08 -5.02
CA TYR A 105 -9.38 -2.51 -5.76
C TYR A 105 -9.15 -3.83 -6.51
N GLY A 106 -7.99 -3.97 -7.18
CA GLY A 106 -7.62 -5.24 -7.84
C GLY A 106 -7.53 -6.41 -6.86
N ILE A 107 -6.96 -6.20 -5.68
CA ILE A 107 -6.93 -7.20 -4.61
C ILE A 107 -8.34 -7.54 -4.16
N SER A 108 -9.21 -6.56 -3.89
CA SER A 108 -10.58 -6.86 -3.44
C SER A 108 -11.31 -7.75 -4.44
N VAL A 109 -11.24 -7.41 -5.73
CA VAL A 109 -11.91 -8.14 -6.82
C VAL A 109 -11.33 -9.54 -6.97
N ASN A 110 -10.00 -9.71 -6.91
CA ASN A 110 -9.37 -11.04 -7.02
C ASN A 110 -9.65 -11.92 -5.79
N PHE A 111 -10.08 -11.37 -4.67
CA PHE A 111 -10.59 -12.12 -3.52
C PHE A 111 -12.12 -12.28 -3.51
N GLY A 112 -12.80 -11.83 -4.57
CA GLY A 112 -14.26 -11.94 -4.72
C GLY A 112 -15.08 -10.86 -4.02
N HIS A 113 -14.45 -9.75 -3.62
CA HIS A 113 -15.12 -8.62 -2.97
C HIS A 113 -15.33 -7.45 -3.93
N GLY A 114 -16.44 -6.73 -3.74
CA GLY A 114 -16.80 -5.55 -4.54
C GLY A 114 -16.16 -4.23 -4.09
N PHE A 115 -16.61 -3.14 -4.69
CA PHE A 115 -16.09 -1.77 -4.49
C PHE A 115 -16.11 -1.30 -3.02
N GLY A 116 -17.16 -1.60 -2.26
CA GLY A 116 -17.24 -1.20 -0.84
C GLY A 116 -16.11 -1.80 0.02
N PHE A 117 -15.68 -3.02 -0.29
CA PHE A 117 -14.55 -3.66 0.39
C PHE A 117 -13.21 -3.03 -0.02
N ALA A 118 -13.06 -2.62 -1.28
CA ALA A 118 -11.89 -1.88 -1.75
C ALA A 118 -11.75 -0.54 -1.02
N LEU A 119 -12.84 0.20 -0.83
CA LEU A 119 -12.83 1.42 -0.03
C LEU A 119 -12.42 1.14 1.42
N GLY A 120 -12.89 0.03 1.99
CA GLY A 120 -12.44 -0.47 3.27
C GLY A 120 -10.93 -0.73 3.32
N LEU A 121 -10.36 -1.37 2.29
CA LEU A 121 -8.91 -1.55 2.17
C LEU A 121 -8.13 -0.23 2.02
N ILE A 122 -8.72 0.80 1.41
CA ILE A 122 -8.05 2.09 1.20
C ILE A 122 -8.06 2.92 2.50
N PHE A 123 -9.22 3.06 3.15
CA PHE A 123 -9.38 3.92 4.33
C PHE A 123 -9.09 3.21 5.65
N LEU A 124 -9.38 1.91 5.73
CA LEU A 124 -9.28 1.06 6.91
C LEU A 124 -8.39 -0.16 6.63
N ASN A 125 -7.28 0.09 5.92
CA ASN A 125 -6.34 -0.91 5.42
C ASN A 125 -6.01 -2.03 6.43
N PRO A 126 -5.64 -1.74 7.69
CA PRO A 126 -5.21 -2.77 8.63
C PRO A 126 -6.30 -3.79 8.96
N LEU A 127 -7.53 -3.31 9.17
CA LEU A 127 -8.67 -4.16 9.52
C LEU A 127 -9.07 -5.04 8.33
N PHE A 128 -9.17 -4.45 7.14
CA PHE A 128 -9.61 -5.15 5.95
C PHE A 128 -8.57 -6.16 5.44
N ILE A 129 -7.26 -5.89 5.60
CA ILE A 129 -6.20 -6.87 5.31
C ILE A 129 -6.28 -8.07 6.26
N ILE A 130 -6.55 -7.85 7.55
CA ILE A 130 -6.72 -8.95 8.51
C ILE A 130 -7.95 -9.78 8.15
N ILE A 131 -9.08 -9.12 7.84
CA ILE A 131 -10.31 -9.79 7.40
C ILE A 131 -10.06 -10.61 6.13
N LEU A 132 -9.35 -10.04 5.16
CA LEU A 132 -9.03 -10.73 3.90
C LEU A 132 -8.06 -11.91 4.12
N GLY A 133 -7.06 -11.71 4.99
CA GLY A 133 -6.04 -12.71 5.32
C GLY A 133 -6.58 -13.88 6.12
N PHE A 134 -7.42 -13.65 7.14
CA PHE A 134 -7.94 -14.69 8.04
C PHE A 134 -9.39 -15.11 7.78
N GLY A 135 -10.16 -14.35 7.00
CA GLY A 135 -11.54 -14.69 6.66
C GLY A 135 -11.65 -15.86 5.68
N ASP A 136 -12.87 -16.18 5.24
CA ASP A 136 -13.10 -17.34 4.34
C ASP A 136 -12.82 -17.04 2.85
N SER A 137 -12.50 -15.79 2.51
CA SER A 137 -12.25 -15.39 1.13
C SER A 137 -11.02 -16.08 0.54
N GLN A 138 -11.21 -16.66 -0.65
CA GLN A 138 -10.18 -17.37 -1.42
C GLN A 138 -9.73 -16.52 -2.60
N TYR A 139 -8.45 -16.62 -2.94
CA TYR A 139 -7.90 -15.95 -4.12
C TYR A 139 -8.40 -16.62 -5.40
N ARG A 140 -9.15 -15.85 -6.19
CA ARG A 140 -9.68 -16.24 -7.50
C ARG A 140 -9.05 -15.27 -8.49
N SER A 141 -7.94 -15.63 -9.11
CA SER A 141 -7.30 -14.76 -10.09
C SER A 141 -8.24 -14.55 -11.28
N PHE A 142 -9.01 -13.45 -11.26
CA PHE A 142 -10.02 -13.14 -12.27
C PHE A 142 -9.38 -12.71 -13.60
N TYR A 143 -8.12 -12.23 -13.53
CA TYR A 143 -7.38 -11.67 -14.65
C TYR A 143 -6.20 -12.52 -15.16
N ARG A 144 -5.88 -13.68 -14.56
CA ARG A 144 -5.02 -14.68 -15.22
C ARG A 144 -5.81 -15.42 -16.29
N ARG A 145 -6.00 -14.78 -17.44
CA ARG A 145 -6.12 -15.53 -18.70
C ARG A 145 -4.89 -15.20 -19.53
N TYR A 146 -4.17 -16.28 -19.86
CA TYR A 146 -2.97 -16.41 -20.68
C TYR A 146 -1.65 -16.14 -19.95
#